data_AF-A0A348ZU14-F1
#
_entry.id   AF-A0A348ZU14-F1
#
_cell.length_a   1.000
_cell.length_b   1.000
_cell.length_c   1.000
_cell.angle_alpha   90.00
_cell.angle_beta   90.00
_cell.angle_gamma   90.00
#
_symmetry.space_group_name_H-M   'P 1'
#
loop_
_entity.id
_entity.type
_entity.pdbx_description
1 polymer ?
#
loop_
_entity_poly.entity_id
_entity_poly.type
_entity_poly.pdbx_seq_one_letter_code
_entity_poly.pdbx_strand_id
1 'polypeptide(L)'
;MNDRAIRLLRGESVDRTPLFPFILGFCAKNGGYPIASIYDDPERSFELQSTTHEQYGFDWGPIYGYASYGTWEFGGEVRMPTGEYEQAPFHTRFPVELEEDVERLTLPDPKQAGCLPLAMEFSRLQEKQGTPISIVCGGTFTIAGNIC
;
A
#
# COMPACT_ATOMS: atom_id res chain seq x y z
N MET A 1 9.21 -20.26 -4.13
CA MET A 1 8.59 -18.99 -4.55
C MET A 1 8.57 -18.95 -6.08
N ASN A 2 7.42 -18.68 -6.69
CA ASN A 2 7.28 -18.74 -8.14
C ASN A 2 7.74 -17.40 -8.75
N ASP A 3 8.90 -17.38 -9.40
CA ASP A 3 9.56 -16.17 -9.96
C ASP A 3 8.90 -15.66 -11.27
N ARG A 4 7.70 -16.14 -11.59
CA ARG A 4 7.04 -15.93 -12.89
C ARG A 4 6.87 -14.46 -13.26
N ALA A 5 6.44 -13.63 -12.31
CA ALA A 5 6.24 -12.20 -12.55
C ALA A 5 7.56 -11.50 -12.91
N ILE A 6 8.66 -11.80 -12.21
CA ILE A 6 9.96 -11.19 -12.46
C ILE A 6 10.55 -11.66 -13.79
N ARG A 7 10.42 -12.95 -14.11
CA ARG A 7 10.82 -13.50 -15.41
C ARG A 7 10.10 -12.82 -16.56
N LEU A 8 8.79 -12.62 -16.44
CA LEU A 8 8.00 -11.87 -17.42
C LEU A 8 8.51 -10.43 -17.58
N LEU A 9 8.79 -9.72 -16.47
CA LEU A 9 9.32 -8.35 -16.49
C LEU A 9 10.72 -8.25 -17.13
N ARG A 10 11.49 -9.34 -17.12
CA ARG A 10 12.78 -9.45 -17.82
C ARG A 10 12.66 -9.83 -19.30
N GLY A 11 11.45 -10.07 -19.79
CA GLY A 11 11.21 -10.53 -21.16
C GLY A 11 11.54 -12.02 -21.37
N GLU A 12 11.66 -12.80 -20.29
CA GLU A 12 11.85 -14.24 -20.37
C GLU A 12 10.54 -14.98 -20.64
N SER A 13 10.63 -16.19 -21.19
CA SER A 13 9.45 -17.04 -21.39
C SER A 13 8.89 -17.55 -20.06
N VAL A 14 7.56 -17.52 -19.93
CA VAL A 14 6.82 -18.06 -18.79
C VAL A 14 5.86 -19.14 -19.26
N ASP A 15 5.58 -20.10 -18.38
CA ASP A 15 4.68 -21.25 -18.62
C ASP A 15 3.19 -20.85 -18.68
N ARG A 16 2.82 -19.75 -18.04
CA ARG A 16 1.50 -19.10 -18.13
C ARG A 16 1.59 -17.61 -17.82
N THR A 17 0.52 -16.86 -18.09
CA THR A 17 0.39 -15.46 -17.64
C THR A 17 0.37 -15.42 -16.09
N PRO A 18 1.23 -14.62 -15.44
CA PRO A 18 1.17 -14.40 -14.00
C PRO A 18 -0.08 -13.62 -13.61
N LEU A 19 -0.70 -13.99 -12.50
CA LEU A 19 -1.84 -13.30 -11.92
C LEU A 19 -1.39 -12.45 -10.74
N PHE A 20 -1.52 -11.13 -10.90
CA PHE A 20 -1.18 -10.15 -9.88
C PHE A 20 -2.35 -9.17 -9.64
N PRO A 21 -3.27 -9.52 -8.73
CA PRO A 21 -4.44 -8.69 -8.46
C PRO A 21 -4.15 -7.65 -7.36
N PHE A 22 -4.79 -6.48 -7.43
CA PHE A 22 -4.72 -5.45 -6.39
C PHE A 22 -5.91 -5.60 -5.43
N ILE A 23 -5.73 -6.36 -4.35
CA ILE A 23 -6.82 -6.96 -3.55
C ILE A 23 -6.69 -6.72 -2.04
N LEU A 24 -6.06 -5.63 -1.63
CA LEU A 24 -5.78 -5.30 -0.23
C LEU A 24 -6.99 -5.48 0.71
N GLY A 25 -8.07 -4.73 0.49
CA GLY A 25 -9.28 -4.85 1.31
C GLY A 25 -9.98 -6.22 1.21
N PHE A 26 -9.82 -6.91 0.08
CA PHE A 26 -10.34 -8.27 -0.07
C PHE A 26 -9.59 -9.27 0.82
N CYS A 27 -8.26 -9.14 0.98
CA CYS A 27 -7.49 -10.00 1.88
C CYS A 27 -8.01 -9.90 3.34
N ALA A 28 -8.39 -8.71 3.80
CA ALA A 28 -9.04 -8.55 5.10
C ALA A 28 -10.39 -9.26 5.18
N LYS A 29 -11.27 -9.03 4.19
CA LYS A 29 -12.59 -9.69 4.16
C LYS A 29 -12.47 -11.22 4.08
N ASN A 30 -11.52 -11.72 3.29
CA ASN A 30 -11.26 -13.15 3.12
C ASN A 30 -10.80 -13.82 4.44
N GLY A 31 -10.02 -13.10 5.26
CA GLY A 31 -9.63 -13.57 6.59
C GLY A 31 -10.61 -13.25 7.72
N GLY A 32 -11.72 -12.55 7.45
CA GLY A 32 -12.71 -12.16 8.46
C GLY A 32 -12.31 -10.98 9.35
N TYR A 33 -11.43 -10.10 8.86
CA TYR A 33 -10.96 -8.92 9.58
C TYR A 33 -11.55 -7.61 9.03
N PRO A 34 -11.60 -6.54 9.84
CA PRO A 34 -11.88 -5.19 9.33
C PRO A 34 -10.88 -4.79 8.24
N ILE A 35 -11.35 -4.04 7.24
CA ILE A 35 -10.47 -3.58 6.13
C ILE A 35 -9.36 -2.66 6.64
N ALA A 36 -9.63 -1.84 7.66
CA ALA A 36 -8.64 -0.98 8.30
C ALA A 36 -7.35 -1.73 8.71
N SER A 37 -7.47 -3.00 9.14
CA SER A 37 -6.34 -3.84 9.56
C SER A 37 -5.30 -4.08 8.47
N ILE A 38 -5.62 -3.86 7.19
CA ILE A 38 -4.65 -3.94 6.09
C ILE A 38 -3.72 -2.71 6.08
N TYR A 39 -4.17 -1.59 6.63
CA TYR A 39 -3.53 -0.29 6.53
C TYR A 39 -2.87 0.16 7.84
N ASP A 40 -3.41 -0.20 9.00
CA ASP A 40 -2.93 0.22 10.32
C ASP A 40 -2.14 -0.85 11.10
N ASP A 41 -2.15 -2.11 10.66
CA ASP A 41 -1.42 -3.23 11.28
C ASP A 41 -0.56 -3.96 10.21
N PRO A 42 0.75 -3.65 10.12
CA PRO A 42 1.64 -4.25 9.12
C PRO A 42 1.76 -5.78 9.23
N GLU A 43 1.77 -6.32 10.45
CA GLU A 43 1.92 -7.77 10.69
C GLU A 43 0.67 -8.50 10.22
N ARG A 44 -0.50 -8.02 10.64
CA ARG A 44 -1.78 -8.56 10.20
C ARG A 44 -1.97 -8.44 8.69
N SER A 45 -1.63 -7.28 8.14
CA SER A 45 -1.71 -7.04 6.70
C SER A 45 -0.88 -8.06 5.93
N PHE A 46 0.35 -8.31 6.38
CA PHE A 46 1.24 -9.28 5.74
C PHE A 46 0.69 -10.71 5.83
N GLU A 47 0.20 -11.12 7.00
CA GLU A 47 -0.41 -12.44 7.24
C GLU A 47 -1.60 -12.68 6.29
N LEU A 48 -2.56 -11.77 6.29
CA LEU A 48 -3.80 -11.89 5.52
C LEU A 48 -3.56 -11.94 4.02
N GLN A 49 -2.65 -11.10 3.52
CA GLN A 49 -2.25 -11.11 2.13
C GLN A 49 -1.54 -12.41 1.77
N SER A 50 -0.61 -12.88 2.62
CA SER A 50 0.12 -14.14 2.38
C SER A 50 -0.83 -15.34 2.28
N THR A 51 -1.74 -15.49 3.25
CA THR A 51 -2.73 -16.57 3.27
C THR A 51 -3.65 -16.49 2.05
N THR A 52 -4.11 -15.29 1.69
CA THR A 52 -4.97 -15.11 0.52
C THR A 52 -4.22 -15.45 -0.77
N HIS A 53 -2.96 -15.03 -0.90
CA HIS A 53 -2.15 -15.32 -2.09
C HIS A 53 -1.93 -16.83 -2.27
N GLU A 54 -1.71 -17.56 -1.17
CA GLU A 54 -1.62 -19.02 -1.18
C GLU A 54 -2.96 -19.67 -1.57
N GLN A 55 -4.06 -19.24 -0.95
CA GLN A 55 -5.40 -19.79 -1.19
C GLN A 55 -5.84 -19.71 -2.66
N TYR A 56 -5.51 -18.62 -3.34
CA TYR A 56 -5.93 -18.36 -4.72
C TYR A 56 -4.81 -18.56 -5.77
N GLY A 57 -3.60 -18.91 -5.35
CA GLY A 57 -2.48 -19.21 -6.24
C GLY A 57 -1.94 -17.99 -7.00
N PHE A 58 -1.89 -16.82 -6.36
CA PHE A 58 -1.37 -15.60 -6.98
C PHE A 58 0.15 -15.60 -7.12
N ASP A 59 0.65 -14.93 -8.15
CA ASP A 59 2.04 -15.01 -8.60
C ASP A 59 2.93 -13.86 -8.06
N TRP A 60 2.47 -13.16 -7.03
CA TRP A 60 3.15 -12.04 -6.39
C TRP A 60 3.10 -12.10 -4.87
N GLY A 61 3.92 -11.29 -4.20
CA GLY A 61 3.99 -11.20 -2.74
C GLY A 61 3.01 -10.19 -2.12
N PRO A 62 2.82 -10.23 -0.79
CA PRO A 62 2.13 -9.16 -0.07
C PRO A 62 2.72 -7.79 -0.39
N ILE A 63 1.92 -6.72 -0.39
CA ILE A 63 2.36 -5.34 -0.59
C ILE A 63 1.73 -4.39 0.44
N TYR A 64 2.41 -3.30 0.76
CA TYR A 64 1.84 -2.22 1.57
C TYR A 64 1.64 -0.94 0.74
N GLY A 65 0.51 -0.26 0.93
CA GLY A 65 0.22 1.01 0.30
C GLY A 65 -1.28 1.26 0.12
N TYR A 66 -1.65 2.49 -0.25
CA TYR A 66 -3.01 2.87 -0.57
C TYR A 66 -3.00 4.06 -1.55
N ALA A 67 -4.12 4.27 -2.25
CA ALA A 67 -4.21 5.26 -3.33
C ALA A 67 -4.04 6.70 -2.84
N SER A 68 -4.53 7.00 -1.63
CA SER A 68 -4.51 8.33 -0.99
C SER A 68 -3.14 8.73 -0.39
N TYR A 69 -2.07 8.02 -0.75
CA TYR A 69 -0.70 8.30 -0.30
C TYR A 69 -0.25 9.72 -0.72
N GLY A 70 0.39 10.44 0.20
CA GLY A 70 0.84 11.83 0.01
C GLY A 70 0.20 12.76 1.04
N THR A 71 -1.11 12.70 1.24
CA THR A 71 -1.82 13.63 2.15
C THR A 71 -1.32 13.52 3.58
N TRP A 72 -1.27 12.29 4.11
CA TRP A 72 -0.85 12.07 5.48
C TRP A 72 0.63 12.41 5.67
N GLU A 73 1.45 12.05 4.69
CA GLU A 73 2.89 12.31 4.73
C GLU A 73 3.20 13.81 4.74
N PHE A 74 2.43 14.63 4.02
CA PHE A 74 2.60 16.09 3.97
C PHE A 74 1.79 16.85 5.03
N GLY A 75 1.23 16.16 6.03
CA GLY A 75 0.57 16.80 7.19
C GLY A 75 -0.92 17.13 7.00
N GLY A 76 -1.55 16.59 5.97
CA GLY A 76 -3.01 16.51 5.86
C GLY A 76 -3.59 15.40 6.73
N GLU A 77 -4.89 15.15 6.57
CA GLU A 77 -5.63 14.17 7.36
C GLU A 77 -6.24 13.09 6.47
N VAL A 78 -6.10 11.85 6.92
CA VAL A 78 -6.72 10.68 6.31
C VAL A 78 -7.56 9.95 7.35
N ARG A 79 -8.66 9.34 6.89
CA ARG A 79 -9.47 8.45 7.73
C ARG A 79 -9.38 7.02 7.21
N MET A 80 -9.17 6.08 8.13
CA MET A 80 -9.16 4.65 7.84
C MET A 80 -10.55 4.12 7.46
N PRO A 81 -10.64 3.09 6.61
CA PRO A 81 -11.91 2.54 6.15
C PRO A 81 -12.59 1.72 7.27
N THR A 82 -13.59 2.30 7.92
CA THR A 82 -14.38 1.67 8.99
C THR A 82 -15.86 1.50 8.62
N GLY A 83 -16.33 2.20 7.59
CA GLY A 83 -17.68 2.05 7.05
C GLY A 83 -17.85 0.80 6.19
N GLU A 84 -19.09 0.30 6.09
CA GLU A 84 -19.45 -0.91 5.33
C GLU A 84 -19.00 -0.87 3.86
N TYR A 85 -19.09 0.31 3.25
CA TYR A 85 -18.78 0.55 1.83
C TYR A 85 -17.39 1.14 1.60
N GLU A 86 -16.64 1.40 2.66
CA GLU A 86 -15.29 1.96 2.56
C GLU A 86 -14.31 0.83 2.24
N GLN A 87 -13.41 1.03 1.27
CA GLN A 87 -12.48 -0.01 0.81
C GLN A 87 -11.01 0.35 1.00
N ALA A 88 -10.71 1.62 1.29
CA ALA A 88 -9.36 2.14 1.46
C ALA A 88 -9.37 3.43 2.28
N PRO A 89 -8.23 3.87 2.83
CA PRO A 89 -8.09 5.20 3.43
C PRO A 89 -8.38 6.30 2.42
N PHE A 90 -9.01 7.39 2.85
CA PHE A 90 -9.31 8.54 2.02
C PHE A 90 -9.06 9.84 2.79
N HIS A 91 -8.89 10.91 2.02
CA HIS A 91 -8.57 12.25 2.51
C HIS A 91 -9.77 12.85 3.25
N THR A 92 -9.53 13.44 4.42
CA THR A 92 -10.51 14.29 5.11
C THR A 92 -10.10 15.76 5.12
N ARG A 93 -8.80 16.03 4.99
CA ARG A 93 -8.26 17.38 4.81
C ARG A 93 -6.96 17.32 4.00
N PHE A 94 -6.84 18.18 3.00
CA PHE A 94 -5.61 18.33 2.24
C PHE A 94 -4.62 19.26 2.97
N PRO A 95 -3.30 19.05 2.82
CA PRO A 95 -2.29 19.98 3.33
C PRO A 95 -2.24 21.29 2.53
N VAL A 96 -2.71 21.30 1.28
CA VAL A 96 -2.86 22.49 0.42
C VAL A 96 -4.35 22.68 0.13
N GLU A 97 -4.94 23.76 0.61
CA GLU A 97 -6.33 24.14 0.30
C GLU A 97 -6.38 25.43 -0.53
N LEU A 98 -5.33 26.25 -0.44
CA LEU A 98 -5.10 27.47 -1.20
C LEU A 98 -3.74 27.44 -1.89
N GLU A 99 -3.58 28.21 -2.97
CA GLU A 99 -2.32 28.31 -3.71
C GLU A 99 -1.13 28.72 -2.82
N GLU A 100 -1.36 29.62 -1.86
CA GLU A 100 -0.33 30.09 -0.90
C GLU A 100 0.18 28.99 0.06
N ASP A 101 -0.58 27.91 0.24
CA ASP A 101 -0.17 26.81 1.12
C ASP A 101 0.99 26.01 0.52
N VAL A 102 1.13 26.03 -0.81
CA VAL A 102 2.23 25.36 -1.54
C VAL A 102 3.59 25.87 -1.07
N GLU A 103 3.70 27.19 -0.87
CA GLU A 103 4.94 27.85 -0.41
C GLU A 103 5.35 27.46 1.01
N ARG A 104 4.41 26.89 1.79
CA ARG A 104 4.65 26.44 3.18
C ARG A 104 4.97 24.95 3.27
N LEU A 105 4.87 24.21 2.15
CA LEU A 105 5.18 22.79 2.15
C LEU A 105 6.65 22.54 2.47
N THR A 106 6.89 21.53 3.29
CA THR A 106 8.23 21.06 3.62
C THR A 106 8.36 19.59 3.25
N LEU A 107 9.56 19.16 2.89
CA LEU A 107 9.81 17.75 2.61
C LEU A 107 9.64 16.95 3.91
N PRO A 108 8.77 15.91 3.91
CA PRO A 108 8.53 15.13 5.12
C PRO A 108 9.72 14.24 5.48
N ASP A 109 9.94 14.00 6.78
CA ASP A 109 10.90 12.99 7.25
C ASP A 109 10.31 11.58 7.02
N PRO A 110 10.89 10.77 6.11
CA PRO A 110 10.34 9.46 5.77
C PRO A 110 10.32 8.47 6.94
N LYS A 111 11.06 8.75 8.03
CA LYS A 111 11.06 7.90 9.24
C LYS A 111 9.86 8.13 10.15
N GLN A 112 9.11 9.20 9.94
CA GLN A 112 8.04 9.64 10.85
C GLN A 112 6.74 9.99 10.11
N ALA A 113 6.83 10.32 8.84
CA ALA A 113 5.70 10.84 8.08
C ALA A 113 4.66 9.77 7.74
N GLY A 114 3.41 10.04 8.12
CA GLY A 114 2.24 9.29 7.72
C GLY A 114 2.39 7.77 7.87
N CYS A 115 2.12 7.05 6.78
CA CYS A 115 2.15 5.59 6.75
C CYS A 115 3.55 5.00 6.52
N LEU A 116 4.57 5.82 6.31
CA LEU A 116 5.91 5.33 5.95
C LEU A 116 6.58 4.46 7.03
N PRO A 117 6.43 4.74 8.35
CA PRO A 117 6.92 3.83 9.39
C PRO A 117 6.26 2.43 9.30
N LEU A 118 4.95 2.39 9.06
CA LEU A 118 4.19 1.14 8.88
C LEU A 118 4.64 0.39 7.62
N ALA A 119 4.84 1.10 6.52
CA ALA A 119 5.39 0.54 5.28
C ALA A 119 6.79 -0.06 5.48
N MET A 120 7.62 0.58 6.31
CA MET A 120 8.95 0.10 6.65
C MET A 120 8.89 -1.18 7.52
N GLU A 121 7.98 -1.25 8.47
CA GLU A 121 7.72 -2.48 9.24
C GLU A 121 7.27 -3.62 8.33
N PHE A 122 6.34 -3.35 7.42
CA PHE A 122 5.91 -4.32 6.42
C PHE A 122 7.07 -4.81 5.53
N SER A 123 7.95 -3.89 5.10
CA SER A 123 9.13 -4.20 4.29
C SER A 123 10.09 -5.15 5.02
N ARG A 124 10.26 -4.99 6.34
CA ARG A 124 11.06 -5.91 7.16
C ARG A 124 10.44 -7.29 7.26
N LEU A 125 9.10 -7.39 7.28
CA LEU A 125 8.42 -8.69 7.21
C LEU A 125 8.65 -9.37 5.87
N GLN A 126 8.57 -8.62 4.77
CA GLN A 126 8.88 -9.13 3.43
C GLN A 126 10.31 -9.66 3.33
N GLU A 127 11.28 -8.90 3.85
CA GLU A 127 12.69 -9.31 3.93
C GLU A 127 12.86 -10.60 4.73
N LYS A 128 12.29 -10.66 5.94
CA LYS A 128 12.37 -11.84 6.83
C LYS A 128 11.79 -13.11 6.18
N GLN A 129 10.73 -12.98 5.39
CA GLN A 129 10.04 -14.09 4.74
C GLN A 129 10.56 -14.39 3.32
N GLY A 130 11.56 -13.65 2.84
CA GLY A 130 12.15 -13.83 1.52
C GLY A 130 11.19 -13.53 0.36
N THR A 131 10.21 -12.65 0.59
CA THR A 131 9.29 -12.18 -0.46
C THR A 131 9.80 -10.87 -1.08
N PRO A 132 9.39 -10.51 -2.31
CA PRO A 132 9.77 -9.23 -2.90
C PRO A 132 9.39 -8.05 -2.00
N ILE A 133 10.35 -7.17 -1.71
CA ILE A 133 10.11 -5.97 -0.90
C ILE A 133 9.39 -4.93 -1.77
N SER A 134 8.26 -4.44 -1.30
CA SER A 134 7.49 -3.37 -1.94
C SER A 134 7.78 -2.03 -1.30
N ILE A 135 7.91 -0.97 -2.10
CA ILE A 135 8.03 0.40 -1.62
C ILE A 135 6.74 1.17 -1.89
N VAL A 136 6.34 2.01 -0.94
CA VAL A 136 5.27 3.00 -1.17
C VAL A 136 5.86 4.16 -1.95
N CYS A 137 5.40 4.34 -3.18
CA CYS A 137 5.82 5.42 -4.05
C CYS A 137 4.64 5.86 -4.90
N GLY A 138 4.39 7.17 -4.98
CA GLY A 138 3.39 7.75 -5.85
C GLY A 138 4.06 8.48 -7.02
N GLY A 139 3.41 8.48 -8.18
CA GLY A 139 3.82 9.36 -9.28
C GLY A 139 3.63 10.83 -8.89
N THR A 140 4.48 11.72 -9.39
CA THR A 140 4.46 13.15 -9.04
C THR A 140 3.09 13.79 -9.25
N PHE A 141 2.43 13.49 -10.37
CA PHE A 141 1.09 13.99 -10.67
C PHE A 141 0.02 13.46 -9.70
N THR A 142 0.09 12.18 -9.33
CA THR A 142 -0.84 11.58 -8.36
C THR A 142 -0.63 12.15 -6.97
N ILE A 143 0.62 12.31 -6.53
CA ILE A 143 0.93 12.95 -5.25
C ILE A 143 0.42 14.39 -5.23
N ALA A 144 0.64 15.17 -6.29
CA ALA A 144 0.10 16.52 -6.40
C ALA A 144 -1.42 16.54 -6.19
N GLY A 145 -2.16 15.69 -6.91
CA GLY A 145 -3.61 15.57 -6.73
C GLY A 145 -4.08 14.99 -5.40
N ASN A 146 -3.21 14.31 -4.64
CA ASN A 146 -3.52 13.83 -3.30
C ASN A 146 -3.22 14.87 -2.22
N ILE A 147 -2.47 15.95 -2.53
CA ILE A 147 -2.14 16.97 -1.54
C ILE A 147 -2.95 18.26 -1.69
N CYS A 148 -3.77 18.41 -2.74
CA CYS A 148 -4.63 19.57 -3.01
C CYS A 148 -5.98 19.20 -3.63
#